data_AF-K9TDP7-F1
#
_entry.id   AF-K9TDP7-F1
#
_cell.length_a   1.000
_cell.length_b   1.000
_cell.length_c   1.000
_cell.angle_alpha   90.00
_cell.angle_beta   90.00
_cell.angle_gamma   90.00
#
_symmetry.space_group_name_H-M   'P 1'
#
loop_
_entity.id
_entity.type
_entity.pdbx_description
1 polymer ?
#
loop_
_entity_poly.entity_id
_entity_poly.type
_entity_poly.pdbx_seq_one_letter_code
_entity_poly.pdbx_strand_id
1 'polypeptide(L)'
;MPSPAALKYQSASNTARILRQTASDPRLQPISRNQTQVYYHSALAAFVAAWDAYINELVRNFFAVTANPLDPKFHAVHSIARETASRALERFNTPNADNTRNLLIQYTGYDPIGDWVWSAKNMSGVAVRQKLNEILRVRHSFAHGFSIPAFSWTQTATGKVRLTAKGIDEVDGFFKYLVKVTDQGMKQHIETNYSLVLPW
;
A
#
# COMPACT_ATOMS: atom_id res chain seq x y z
N MET A 1 11.18 -11.81 9.18
CA MET A 1 9.79 -12.31 9.18
C MET A 1 8.88 -11.10 8.89
N PRO A 2 7.72 -11.24 8.23
CA PRO A 2 6.86 -10.08 7.96
C PRO A 2 6.23 -9.54 9.26
N SER A 3 6.07 -8.22 9.38
CA SER A 3 5.33 -7.62 10.49
C SER A 3 3.85 -8.05 10.49
N PRO A 4 3.12 -7.86 11.60
CA PRO A 4 1.67 -8.05 11.61
C PRO A 4 0.94 -7.22 10.54
N ALA A 5 1.45 -6.03 10.21
CA ALA A 5 0.90 -5.18 9.15
C ALA A 5 1.12 -5.83 7.77
N ALA A 6 2.32 -6.33 7.49
CA ALA A 6 2.63 -7.02 6.24
C ALA A 6 1.82 -8.32 6.06
N LEU A 7 1.59 -9.06 7.15
CA LEU A 7 0.68 -10.23 7.15
C LEU A 7 -0.77 -9.82 6.84
N LYS A 8 -1.25 -8.73 7.45
CA LYS A 8 -2.58 -8.17 7.18
C LYS A 8 -2.72 -7.75 5.71
N TYR A 9 -1.69 -7.12 5.13
CA TYR A 9 -1.63 -6.84 3.69
C TYR A 9 -1.74 -8.11 2.85
N GLN A 10 -0.98 -9.16 3.19
CA GLN A 10 -0.99 -10.41 2.44
C GLN A 10 -2.40 -11.03 2.41
N SER A 11 -3.10 -11.04 3.55
CA SER A 11 -4.49 -11.48 3.65
C SER A 11 -5.42 -10.59 2.83
N ALA A 12 -5.39 -9.27 3.02
CA ALA A 12 -6.29 -8.33 2.35
C ALA A 12 -6.10 -8.32 0.82
N SER A 13 -4.86 -8.46 0.36
CA SER A 13 -4.54 -8.50 -1.07
C SER A 13 -4.99 -9.80 -1.76
N ASN A 14 -5.33 -10.87 -1.03
CA ASN A 14 -5.88 -12.08 -1.64
C ASN A 14 -7.25 -11.82 -2.27
N THR A 15 -8.11 -10.99 -1.67
CA THR A 15 -9.38 -10.58 -2.26
C THR A 15 -9.18 -9.92 -3.63
N ALA A 16 -8.18 -9.04 -3.75
CA ALA A 16 -7.84 -8.41 -5.03
C ALA A 16 -7.38 -9.42 -6.08
N ARG A 17 -6.58 -10.42 -5.68
CA ARG A 17 -6.10 -11.49 -6.57
C ARG A 17 -7.26 -12.37 -7.05
N ILE A 18 -8.20 -12.71 -6.17
CA ILE A 18 -9.41 -13.47 -6.51
C ILE A 18 -10.23 -12.70 -7.54
N LEU A 19 -10.54 -11.42 -7.28
CA LEU A 19 -11.30 -10.58 -8.22
C LEU A 19 -10.66 -10.53 -9.60
N ARG A 20 -9.33 -10.39 -9.66
CA ARG A 20 -8.59 -10.45 -10.94
C ARG A 20 -8.72 -11.82 -11.61
N GLN A 21 -8.55 -12.92 -10.88
CA GLN A 21 -8.62 -14.28 -11.41
C GLN A 21 -10.03 -14.58 -11.95
N THR A 22 -11.08 -14.17 -11.25
CA THR A 22 -12.47 -14.30 -11.67
C THR A 22 -12.74 -13.68 -13.03
N ALA A 23 -12.11 -12.54 -13.34
CA ALA A 23 -12.25 -11.85 -14.63
C ALA A 23 -11.78 -12.69 -15.84
N SER A 24 -10.95 -13.70 -15.60
CA SER A 24 -10.34 -14.57 -16.61
C SER A 24 -10.69 -16.05 -16.43
N ASP A 25 -11.58 -16.40 -15.50
CA ASP A 25 -11.93 -17.80 -15.22
C ASP A 25 -12.65 -18.40 -16.44
N PRO A 26 -12.12 -19.50 -17.04
CA PRO A 26 -12.75 -20.17 -18.18
C PRO A 26 -14.16 -20.68 -17.87
N ARG A 27 -14.45 -21.03 -16.61
CA ARG A 27 -15.72 -21.61 -16.18
C ARG A 27 -16.86 -20.58 -16.14
N LEU A 28 -16.53 -19.30 -16.10
CA LEU A 28 -17.49 -18.20 -16.04
C LEU A 28 -17.75 -17.57 -17.41
N GLN A 29 -17.18 -18.12 -18.49
CA GLN A 29 -17.34 -17.59 -19.83
C GLN A 29 -18.72 -17.91 -20.44
N PRO A 30 -19.29 -17.02 -21.26
CA PRO A 30 -18.72 -15.75 -21.71
C PRO A 30 -18.93 -14.61 -20.70
N ILE A 31 -17.84 -13.93 -20.32
CA ILE A 31 -17.88 -12.67 -19.57
C ILE A 31 -17.80 -11.50 -20.56
N SER A 32 -18.74 -10.55 -20.49
CA SER A 32 -18.69 -9.36 -21.34
C SER A 32 -17.49 -8.47 -20.98
N ARG A 33 -17.00 -7.68 -21.94
CA ARG A 33 -15.88 -6.75 -21.71
C ARG A 33 -16.15 -5.76 -20.57
N ASN A 34 -17.40 -5.34 -20.41
CA ASN A 34 -17.80 -4.43 -19.33
C ASN A 34 -17.70 -5.12 -17.97
N GLN A 35 -18.20 -6.35 -17.85
CA GLN A 35 -18.07 -7.15 -16.62
C GLN A 35 -16.60 -7.42 -16.29
N THR A 36 -15.76 -7.72 -17.28
CA THR A 36 -14.30 -7.86 -17.07
C THR A 36 -13.69 -6.59 -16.48
N GLN A 37 -14.08 -5.40 -16.97
CA GLN A 37 -13.58 -4.14 -16.41
C GLN A 37 -14.08 -3.90 -14.97
N VAL A 38 -15.32 -4.29 -14.64
CA VAL A 38 -15.82 -4.23 -13.25
C VAL A 38 -14.91 -5.03 -12.33
N TYR A 39 -14.57 -6.28 -12.68
CA TYR A 39 -13.65 -7.08 -11.87
C TYR A 39 -12.25 -6.46 -11.73
N TYR A 40 -11.69 -5.88 -12.81
CA TYR A 40 -10.39 -5.22 -12.73
C TYR A 40 -10.41 -3.93 -11.92
N HIS A 41 -11.48 -3.12 -12.01
CA HIS A 41 -11.67 -1.95 -11.15
C HIS A 41 -11.75 -2.38 -9.67
N SER A 42 -12.54 -3.41 -9.37
CA SER A 42 -12.67 -3.95 -8.01
C SER A 42 -11.34 -4.50 -7.49
N ALA A 43 -10.58 -5.22 -8.32
CA ALA A 43 -9.26 -5.73 -7.96
C ALA A 43 -8.27 -4.58 -7.64
N LEU A 44 -8.22 -3.55 -8.50
CA LEU A 44 -7.36 -2.39 -8.28
C LEU A 44 -7.75 -1.62 -7.00
N ALA A 45 -9.05 -1.41 -6.77
CA ALA A 45 -9.55 -0.78 -5.57
C ALA A 45 -9.20 -1.59 -4.31
N ALA A 46 -9.31 -2.92 -4.36
CA ALA A 46 -8.95 -3.81 -3.26
C ALA A 46 -7.44 -3.78 -2.96
N PHE A 47 -6.57 -3.69 -3.97
CA PHE A 47 -5.12 -3.51 -3.74
C PHE A 47 -4.81 -2.17 -3.06
N VAL A 48 -5.45 -1.09 -3.50
CA VAL A 48 -5.30 0.24 -2.87
C VAL A 48 -5.79 0.23 -1.42
N ALA A 49 -6.92 -0.42 -1.14
CA ALA A 49 -7.43 -0.57 0.22
C ALA A 49 -6.50 -1.43 1.10
N ALA A 50 -5.91 -2.50 0.55
CA ALA A 50 -4.93 -3.31 1.27
C ALA A 50 -3.66 -2.51 1.62
N TRP A 51 -3.19 -1.66 0.70
CA TRP A 51 -2.07 -0.74 0.95
C TRP A 51 -2.38 0.30 2.03
N ASP A 52 -3.58 0.89 1.98
CA ASP A 52 -4.04 1.83 3.00
C ASP A 52 -4.10 1.19 4.39
N ALA A 53 -4.72 0.00 4.48
CA ALA A 53 -4.81 -0.76 5.72
C ALA A 53 -3.44 -1.19 6.26
N TYR A 54 -2.48 -1.50 5.36
CA TYR A 54 -1.11 -1.80 5.73
C TYR A 54 -0.42 -0.62 6.43
N ILE A 55 -0.47 0.57 5.82
CA ILE A 55 0.15 1.77 6.39
C ILE A 55 -0.45 2.12 7.76
N ASN A 56 -1.78 2.05 7.86
CA ASN A 56 -2.49 2.23 9.11
C ASN A 56 -2.01 1.25 10.20
N GLU A 57 -1.93 -0.03 9.86
CA GLU A 57 -1.51 -1.07 10.80
C GLU A 57 -0.03 -0.94 11.17
N LEU A 58 0.83 -0.53 10.23
CA LEU A 58 2.26 -0.35 10.47
C LEU A 58 2.51 0.73 11.54
N VAL A 59 1.79 1.85 11.47
CA VAL A 59 1.86 2.91 12.49
C VAL A 59 1.35 2.40 13.84
N ARG A 60 0.26 1.63 13.86
CA ARG A 60 -0.25 1.02 15.11
C ARG A 60 0.77 0.06 15.74
N ASN A 61 1.41 -0.77 14.92
CA ASN A 61 2.45 -1.70 15.34
C ASN A 61 3.66 -0.96 15.92
N PHE A 62 4.09 0.14 15.29
CA PHE A 62 5.17 0.97 15.81
C PHE A 62 4.92 1.40 17.27
N PHE A 63 3.75 1.97 17.58
CA PHE A 63 3.39 2.35 18.95
C PHE A 63 3.21 1.13 19.88
N ALA A 64 2.79 -0.01 19.36
CA ALA A 64 2.66 -1.22 20.18
C ALA A 64 4.04 -1.75 20.63
N VAL A 65 5.03 -1.75 19.73
CA VAL A 65 6.36 -2.33 20.01
C VAL A 65 7.31 -1.37 20.72
N THR A 66 7.14 -0.06 20.55
CA THR A 66 7.97 0.97 21.21
C THR A 66 7.46 1.37 22.59
N ALA A 67 6.33 0.82 23.03
CA ALA A 67 5.77 1.11 24.34
C ALA A 67 6.68 0.60 25.47
N ASN A 68 7.03 1.47 26.41
CA ASN A 68 7.66 1.12 27.67
C ASN A 68 6.74 1.52 28.84
N PRO A 69 5.80 0.65 29.25
CA PRO A 69 4.84 0.98 30.32
C PRO A 69 5.47 1.07 31.71
N LEU A 70 6.70 0.57 31.88
CA LEU A 70 7.41 0.59 33.16
C LEU A 70 8.06 1.94 33.48
N ASP A 71 8.17 2.83 32.49
CA ASP A 71 8.56 4.22 32.68
C ASP A 71 7.30 5.12 32.62
N PRO A 72 6.80 5.62 33.76
CA PRO A 72 5.57 6.42 33.81
C PRO A 72 5.66 7.73 33.01
N LYS A 73 6.84 8.35 32.92
CA LYS A 73 7.02 9.60 32.17
C LYS A 73 6.98 9.32 30.68
N PHE A 74 7.65 8.26 30.24
CA PHE A 74 7.56 7.78 28.87
C PHE A 74 6.11 7.39 28.52
N HIS A 75 5.43 6.66 29.41
CA HIS A 75 4.08 6.15 29.18
C HIS A 75 3.07 7.27 28.91
N ALA A 76 3.12 8.38 29.67
CA ALA A 76 2.23 9.52 29.46
C ALA A 76 2.41 10.16 28.08
N VAL A 77 3.67 10.46 27.70
CA VAL A 77 4.00 11.06 26.40
C VAL A 77 3.64 10.11 25.25
N HIS A 78 4.01 8.84 25.39
CA HIS A 78 3.72 7.80 24.41
C HIS A 78 2.21 7.63 24.19
N SER A 79 1.40 7.68 25.24
CA SER A 79 -0.06 7.54 25.15
C SER A 79 -0.70 8.72 24.39
N ILE A 80 -0.25 9.95 24.65
CA ILE A 80 -0.70 11.14 23.92
C ILE A 80 -0.31 11.05 22.43
N ALA A 81 0.92 10.64 22.15
CA ALA A 81 1.39 10.47 20.77
C ALA A 81 0.59 9.39 20.03
N ARG A 82 0.32 8.25 20.68
CA ARG A 82 -0.49 7.15 20.13
C ARG A 82 -1.94 7.58 19.85
N GLU A 83 -2.55 8.36 20.75
CA GLU A 83 -3.92 8.85 20.55
C GLU A 83 -3.97 9.85 19.37
N THR A 84 -2.99 10.75 19.31
CA THR A 84 -2.87 11.71 18.20
C THR A 84 -2.70 10.98 16.86
N ALA A 85 -1.83 9.97 16.82
CA ALA A 85 -1.66 9.11 15.65
C ALA A 85 -2.97 8.42 15.28
N SER A 86 -3.71 7.87 16.26
CA SER A 86 -4.98 7.18 16.01
C SER A 86 -6.01 8.09 15.32
N ARG A 87 -6.14 9.35 15.74
CA ARG A 87 -7.01 10.34 15.07
C ARG A 87 -6.55 10.71 13.67
N ALA A 88 -5.25 10.70 13.41
CA ALA A 88 -4.70 10.96 12.08
C ALA A 88 -4.94 9.79 11.13
N LEU A 89 -4.82 8.56 11.63
CA LEU A 89 -5.14 7.32 10.90
C LEU A 89 -6.60 7.31 10.41
N GLU A 90 -7.56 7.79 11.21
CA GLU A 90 -8.96 7.91 10.80
C GLU A 90 -9.19 8.88 9.63
N ARG A 91 -8.26 9.82 9.39
CA ARG A 91 -8.33 10.82 8.32
C ARG A 91 -7.49 10.45 7.10
N PHE A 92 -6.69 9.39 7.21
CA PHE A 92 -5.83 8.92 6.14
C PHE A 92 -6.66 8.19 5.07
N ASN A 93 -7.12 8.96 4.07
CA ASN A 93 -8.06 8.46 3.04
C ASN A 93 -7.44 8.37 1.64
N THR A 94 -6.25 8.94 1.44
CA THR A 94 -5.58 9.00 0.14
C THR A 94 -4.13 8.55 0.32
N PRO A 95 -3.82 7.25 0.18
CA PRO A 95 -2.52 6.68 0.54
C PRO A 95 -1.47 6.89 -0.56
N ASN A 96 -1.36 8.12 -1.07
CA ASN A 96 -0.39 8.52 -2.09
C ASN A 96 1.03 8.60 -1.51
N ALA A 97 2.03 8.78 -2.37
CA ALA A 97 3.42 8.77 -1.93
C ALA A 97 3.70 9.81 -0.83
N ASP A 98 3.23 11.04 -1.02
CA ASP A 98 3.50 12.14 -0.10
C ASP A 98 2.72 12.01 1.20
N ASN A 99 1.43 11.69 1.13
CA ASN A 99 0.59 11.46 2.31
C ASN A 99 1.11 10.30 3.14
N THR A 100 1.51 9.20 2.50
CA THR A 100 2.06 8.03 3.19
C THR A 100 3.38 8.38 3.87
N ARG A 101 4.30 9.04 3.16
CA ARG A 101 5.58 9.49 3.72
C ARG A 101 5.35 10.44 4.90
N ASN A 102 4.50 11.45 4.73
CA ASN A 102 4.22 12.43 5.77
C ASN A 102 3.66 11.76 7.02
N LEU A 103 2.74 10.80 6.86
CA LEU A 103 2.19 10.04 7.98
C LEU A 103 3.29 9.25 8.73
N LEU A 104 4.13 8.52 8.01
CA LEU A 104 5.20 7.72 8.61
C LEU A 104 6.22 8.61 9.34
N ILE A 105 6.69 9.69 8.69
CA ILE A 105 7.63 10.63 9.32
C ILE A 105 7.00 11.27 10.57
N GLN A 106 5.77 11.77 10.45
CA GLN A 106 5.14 12.53 11.53
C GLN A 106 4.88 11.68 12.78
N TYR A 107 4.54 10.40 12.63
CA TYR A 107 4.11 9.57 13.75
C TYR A 107 5.13 8.52 14.19
N THR A 108 6.11 8.18 13.36
CA THR A 108 7.14 7.19 13.73
C THR A 108 8.57 7.71 13.56
N GLY A 109 8.76 8.83 12.85
CA GLY A 109 10.08 9.37 12.50
C GLY A 109 10.76 8.64 11.32
N TYR A 110 10.12 7.64 10.73
CA TYR A 110 10.67 6.87 9.62
C TYR A 110 10.38 7.55 8.28
N ASP A 111 11.42 7.79 7.47
CA ASP A 111 11.30 8.27 6.10
C ASP A 111 11.52 7.13 5.08
N PRO A 112 10.48 6.65 4.38
CA PRO A 112 10.61 5.52 3.47
C PRO A 112 11.26 5.86 2.11
N ILE A 113 11.57 7.14 1.83
CA ILE A 113 12.00 7.56 0.49
C ILE A 113 13.28 6.88 0.02
N GLY A 114 14.19 6.56 0.95
CA GLY A 114 15.43 5.85 0.67
C GLY A 114 15.21 4.39 0.30
N ASP A 115 14.18 3.77 0.85
CA ASP A 115 13.86 2.34 0.66
C ASP A 115 13.00 2.09 -0.59
N TRP A 116 12.27 3.10 -1.04
CA TRP A 116 11.37 3.03 -2.19
C TRP A 116 12.11 3.03 -3.54
N VAL A 117 13.10 2.13 -3.73
CA VAL A 117 13.91 2.04 -4.96
C VAL A 117 13.89 0.62 -5.54
N TRP A 118 13.16 0.42 -6.64
CA TRP A 118 12.96 -0.91 -7.20
C TRP A 118 13.95 -1.22 -8.33
N SER A 119 15.19 -1.51 -7.96
CA SER A 119 16.28 -1.78 -8.91
C SER A 119 15.99 -2.95 -9.86
N ALA A 120 15.34 -4.02 -9.38
CA ALA A 120 14.96 -5.16 -10.21
C ALA A 120 13.97 -4.83 -11.34
N LYS A 121 13.31 -3.65 -11.28
CA LYS A 121 12.44 -3.11 -12.32
C LYS A 121 12.99 -1.82 -12.92
N ASN A 122 14.25 -1.47 -12.65
CA ASN A 122 14.89 -0.23 -13.07
C ASN A 122 14.10 1.03 -12.67
N MET A 123 13.46 1.03 -11.50
CA MET A 123 12.71 2.17 -10.99
C MET A 123 13.48 2.89 -9.89
N SER A 124 13.81 4.15 -10.12
CA SER A 124 14.34 5.06 -9.09
C SER A 124 13.28 5.38 -8.04
N GLY A 125 13.69 6.02 -6.93
CA GLY A 125 12.75 6.50 -5.91
C GLY A 125 11.72 7.50 -6.42
N VAL A 126 12.06 8.29 -7.44
CA VAL A 126 11.09 9.15 -8.14
C VAL A 126 10.07 8.31 -8.91
N ALA A 127 10.54 7.31 -9.67
CA ALA A 127 9.67 6.46 -10.47
C ALA A 127 8.71 5.60 -9.62
N VAL A 128 9.16 5.09 -8.47
CA VAL A 128 8.31 4.34 -7.53
C VAL A 128 7.19 5.22 -6.98
N ARG A 129 7.52 6.43 -6.53
CA ARG A 129 6.51 7.40 -6.05
C ARG A 129 5.53 7.80 -7.14
N GLN A 130 6.02 8.05 -8.35
CA GLN A 130 5.18 8.36 -9.50
C GLN A 130 4.21 7.21 -9.79
N LYS A 131 4.69 5.96 -9.83
CA LYS A 131 3.84 4.78 -10.05
C LYS A 131 2.75 4.62 -8.99
N LEU A 132 3.06 4.84 -7.71
CA LEU A 132 2.05 4.85 -6.64
C LEU A 132 0.98 5.92 -6.89
N ASN A 133 1.40 7.13 -7.25
CA ASN A 133 0.48 8.23 -7.56
C ASN A 133 -0.37 7.94 -8.81
N GLU A 134 0.19 7.32 -9.85
CA GLU A 134 -0.54 6.87 -11.04
C GLU A 134 -1.63 5.86 -10.69
N ILE A 135 -1.31 4.86 -9.86
CA ILE A 135 -2.28 3.86 -9.38
C ILE A 135 -3.47 4.53 -8.70
N LEU A 136 -3.22 5.50 -7.81
CA LEU A 136 -4.29 6.20 -7.12
C LEU A 136 -5.09 7.13 -8.02
N ARG A 137 -4.46 7.77 -9.01
CA ARG A 137 -5.16 8.54 -10.04
C ARG A 137 -6.13 7.66 -10.82
N VAL A 138 -5.70 6.46 -11.23
CA VAL A 138 -6.59 5.50 -11.91
C VAL A 138 -7.75 5.08 -11.00
N ARG A 139 -7.47 4.76 -9.71
CA ARG A 139 -8.51 4.43 -8.72
C ARG A 139 -9.50 5.56 -8.51
N HIS A 140 -9.03 6.80 -8.47
CA HIS A 140 -9.88 7.97 -8.37
C HIS A 140 -10.77 8.12 -9.61
N SER A 141 -10.20 8.03 -10.82
CA SER A 141 -10.94 8.17 -12.07
C SER A 141 -12.13 7.23 -12.16
N PHE A 142 -11.93 5.91 -12.05
CA PHE A 142 -13.05 4.98 -12.23
C PHE A 142 -14.07 5.03 -11.08
N ALA A 143 -13.66 5.41 -9.87
CA ALA A 143 -14.58 5.54 -8.74
C ALA A 143 -15.57 6.69 -8.92
N HIS A 144 -15.19 7.72 -9.68
CA HIS A 144 -16.05 8.86 -10.02
C HIS A 144 -16.63 8.77 -11.44
N GLY A 145 -16.46 7.63 -12.12
CA GLY A 145 -16.96 7.44 -13.49
C GLY A 145 -16.21 8.24 -14.56
N PHE A 146 -15.03 8.77 -14.25
CA PHE A 146 -14.17 9.45 -15.22
C PHE A 146 -13.39 8.44 -16.07
N SER A 147 -12.96 8.90 -17.25
CA SER A 147 -12.00 8.17 -18.08
C SER A 147 -10.71 7.89 -17.30
N ILE A 148 -10.24 6.65 -17.35
CA ILE A 148 -8.96 6.31 -16.73
C ILE A 148 -7.81 6.97 -17.51
N PRO A 149 -6.77 7.47 -16.83
CA PRO A 149 -5.61 8.07 -17.48
C PRO A 149 -4.78 7.03 -18.24
N ALA A 150 -4.15 7.47 -19.31
CA ALA A 150 -3.23 6.68 -20.13
C ALA A 150 -1.84 6.61 -19.49
N PHE A 151 -1.48 5.43 -19.00
CA PHE A 151 -0.16 5.06 -18.51
C PHE A 151 0.28 3.77 -19.19
N SER A 152 1.58 3.46 -19.13
CA SER A 152 2.15 2.26 -19.75
C SER A 152 1.46 0.95 -19.35
N TRP A 153 0.91 0.89 -18.13
CA TRP A 153 0.25 -0.28 -17.56
C TRP A 153 -1.28 -0.26 -17.68
N THR A 154 -1.87 0.86 -18.13
CA THR A 154 -3.32 1.02 -18.41
C THR A 154 -3.61 1.08 -19.91
N GLN A 155 -2.64 0.72 -20.75
CA GLN A 155 -2.77 0.67 -22.19
C GLN A 155 -2.55 -0.74 -22.72
N THR A 156 -3.41 -1.16 -23.66
CA THR A 156 -3.20 -2.38 -24.44
C THR A 156 -2.12 -2.17 -25.50
N ALA A 157 -1.61 -3.28 -26.08
CA ALA A 157 -0.69 -3.22 -27.23
C ALA A 157 -1.25 -2.45 -28.44
N THR A 158 -2.59 -2.36 -28.58
CA THR A 158 -3.26 -1.59 -29.64
C THR A 158 -3.57 -0.14 -29.22
N GLY A 159 -2.99 0.36 -28.13
CA GLY A 159 -3.19 1.75 -27.65
C GLY A 159 -4.51 2.03 -26.92
N LYS A 160 -5.43 1.06 -26.81
CA LYS A 160 -6.69 1.24 -26.07
C LYS A 160 -6.41 1.39 -24.57
N VAL A 161 -6.97 2.44 -23.97
CA VAL A 161 -6.84 2.75 -22.55
C VAL A 161 -7.90 1.96 -21.77
N ARG A 162 -7.47 0.98 -20.97
CA ARG A 162 -8.31 0.15 -20.08
C ARG A 162 -7.45 -0.65 -19.13
N LEU A 163 -8.04 -1.15 -18.03
CA LEU A 163 -7.35 -2.12 -17.18
C LEU A 163 -7.24 -3.48 -17.87
N THR A 164 -6.12 -4.15 -17.65
CA THR A 164 -5.81 -5.48 -18.20
C THR A 164 -5.33 -6.40 -17.10
N ALA A 165 -5.47 -7.72 -17.26
CA ALA A 165 -4.95 -8.70 -16.30
C ALA A 165 -3.46 -8.47 -15.99
N LYS A 166 -2.65 -8.18 -17.02
CA LYS A 166 -1.23 -7.84 -16.89
C LYS A 166 -1.02 -6.57 -16.08
N GLY A 167 -1.75 -5.50 -16.37
CA GLY A 167 -1.66 -4.25 -15.62
C GLY A 167 -2.00 -4.43 -14.13
N ILE A 168 -3.01 -5.24 -13.81
CA ILE A 168 -3.34 -5.56 -12.40
C ILE A 168 -2.27 -6.45 -11.76
N ASP A 169 -1.66 -7.39 -12.49
CA ASP A 169 -0.52 -8.19 -12.00
C ASP A 169 0.69 -7.31 -11.65
N GLU A 170 1.01 -6.34 -12.50
CA GLU A 170 2.07 -5.36 -12.26
C GLU A 170 1.80 -4.54 -11.00
N VAL A 171 0.54 -4.18 -10.74
CA VAL A 171 0.13 -3.49 -9.51
C VAL A 171 0.28 -4.39 -8.27
N ASP A 172 -0.10 -5.67 -8.34
CA ASP A 172 0.14 -6.63 -7.25
C ASP A 172 1.63 -6.73 -6.91
N GLY A 173 2.47 -6.93 -7.94
CA GLY A 173 3.92 -6.97 -7.78
C GLY A 173 4.47 -5.68 -7.16
N PHE A 174 3.98 -4.53 -7.59
CA PHE A 174 4.37 -3.22 -7.07
C PHE A 174 4.05 -3.05 -5.59
N PHE A 175 2.81 -3.30 -5.17
CA PHE A 175 2.46 -3.16 -3.76
C PHE A 175 3.13 -4.22 -2.88
N LYS A 176 3.30 -5.46 -3.35
CA LYS A 176 4.11 -6.48 -2.65
C LYS A 176 5.52 -5.99 -2.37
N TYR A 177 6.16 -5.40 -3.38
CA TYR A 177 7.49 -4.84 -3.23
C TYR A 177 7.49 -3.66 -2.24
N LEU A 178 6.54 -2.72 -2.39
CA LEU A 178 6.47 -1.53 -1.56
C LEU A 178 6.24 -1.87 -0.08
N VAL A 179 5.34 -2.82 0.20
CA VAL A 179 5.11 -3.36 1.54
C VAL A 179 6.41 -3.96 2.08
N LYS A 180 7.06 -4.85 1.32
CA LYS A 180 8.30 -5.50 1.77
C LYS A 180 9.38 -4.50 2.19
N VAL A 181 9.68 -3.50 1.35
CA VAL A 181 10.76 -2.55 1.65
C VAL A 181 10.39 -1.57 2.76
N THR A 182 9.12 -1.15 2.83
CA THR A 182 8.63 -0.29 3.91
C THR A 182 8.64 -1.02 5.25
N ASP A 183 8.30 -2.31 5.27
CA ASP A 183 8.28 -3.16 6.47
C ASP A 183 9.70 -3.34 7.01
N GLN A 184 10.65 -3.64 6.11
CA GLN A 184 12.06 -3.77 6.43
C GLN A 184 12.67 -2.45 6.93
N GLY A 185 12.37 -1.34 6.26
CA GLY A 185 12.86 -0.01 6.66
C GLY A 185 12.31 0.42 8.02
N MET A 186 11.02 0.20 8.28
CA MET A 186 10.42 0.45 9.59
C MET A 186 11.07 -0.39 10.69
N LYS A 187 11.31 -1.68 10.43
CA LYS A 187 12.02 -2.56 11.36
C LYS A 187 13.39 -1.97 11.71
N GLN A 188 14.21 -1.69 10.70
CA GLN A 188 15.55 -1.15 10.89
C GLN A 188 15.53 0.19 11.64
N HIS A 189 14.56 1.05 11.35
CA HIS A 189 14.35 2.31 12.05
C HIS A 189 14.07 2.10 13.54
N ILE A 190 13.19 1.17 13.89
CA ILE A 190 12.88 0.85 15.28
C ILE A 190 14.12 0.28 15.99
N GLU A 191 14.81 -0.68 15.37
CA GLU A 191 15.97 -1.32 15.99
C GLU A 191 17.11 -0.33 16.23
N THR A 192 17.34 0.58 15.28
CA THR A 192 18.42 1.58 15.37
C THR A 192 18.10 2.69 16.36
N ASN A 193 16.88 3.25 16.32
CA ASN A 193 16.56 4.47 17.07
C ASN A 193 15.95 4.20 18.46
N TYR A 194 15.39 3.00 18.67
CA TYR A 194 14.75 2.63 19.94
C TYR A 194 15.50 1.50 20.67
N SER A 195 16.59 0.99 20.09
CA SER A 195 17.41 -0.09 20.67
C SER A 195 16.61 -1.34 21.04
N LEU A 196 15.57 -1.64 20.25
CA LEU A 196 14.74 -2.83 20.37
C LEU A 196 15.19 -3.88 19.34
N VAL A 197 14.89 -5.15 19.59
CA VAL A 197 15.05 -6.22 18.58
C VAL A 197 13.67 -6.72 18.22
N LEU A 198 13.30 -6.62 16.94
CA LEU A 198 11.98 -7.03 16.49
C LEU A 198 12.01 -8.47 15.95
N PRO A 199 11.10 -9.34 16.39
CA PRO A 199 11.08 -10.74 15.96
C PRO A 199 10.57 -10.92 14.53
N TRP A 200 9.84 -9.92 14.01
CA TRP A 200 9.41 -9.84 12.63
C TRP A 200 10.50 -9.15 11.82
#